data_AF-A0A5N7S9C7-F1
#
_entry.id   AF-A0A5N7S9C7-F1
#
_cell.length_a   1.000
_cell.length_b   1.000
_cell.length_c   1.000
_cell.angle_alpha   90.00
_cell.angle_beta   90.00
_cell.angle_gamma   90.00
#
_symmetry.space_group_name_H-M   'P 1'
#
loop_
_entity.id
_entity.type
_entity.pdbx_description
1 polymer ?
#
loop_
_entity_poly.entity_id
_entity_poly.type
_entity_poly.pdbx_seq_one_letter_code
_entity_poly.pdbx_strand_id
1 'polypeptide(L)'
;MASQALVTTSEALQGAVRDAARRVIAIGGTLSGLPSIRLLPGQSLVGGAAGATLAFAAGSDGLQLSTDNDIRDLRIEASPDRRAIFNDTGVEGLGRIRLSALSIVGQVQILVRDKIRAGHVEVDGLDIAAADARARSDRPQGYGVYVTQGAFTLWNMQDDPAVVLSARLTGLSAGRPAAPVLGSGIFVSGTHGGGRLIVPLLETGAVYSDGRIPAGTPDQITGGVFTVYNAFVDVVRNLGPVVTYGVNDMVLDNWGTVDRWDAREKLTSYGPSGIGFVNFGVVNELRVHAPIETFGQGARAFNVYDGTVNVAEFDRLVTHADGAVGIQISQPIGRLSVRRGIETFGGTGDSLVKGVVVTLSAIALSVKPGGSAREIEIAGGVVVHGKDIAPIEVHGAIGALRIDGLAAAGA
;
A
#
# COMPACT_ATOMS: atom_id res chain seq x y z
N MET A 1 -35.24 19.01 6.76
CA MET A 1 -34.82 17.82 6.00
C MET A 1 -34.41 18.29 4.62
N ALA A 2 -33.14 18.14 4.23
CA ALA A 2 -32.73 18.50 2.87
C ALA A 2 -33.53 17.61 1.89
N SER A 3 -34.11 18.21 0.85
CA SER A 3 -34.85 17.47 -0.16
C SER A 3 -33.89 16.53 -0.91
N GLN A 4 -34.13 15.24 -0.80
CA GLN A 4 -33.39 14.21 -1.52
C GLN A 4 -33.98 14.11 -2.94
N ALA A 5 -33.18 14.43 -3.94
CA ALA A 5 -33.58 14.29 -5.35
C ALA A 5 -33.20 12.89 -5.85
N LEU A 6 -34.19 12.04 -6.13
CA LEU A 6 -33.96 10.78 -6.85
C LEU A 6 -33.71 11.08 -8.33
N VAL A 7 -32.58 10.63 -8.85
CA VAL A 7 -32.21 10.75 -10.28
C VAL A 7 -32.05 9.37 -10.89
N THR A 8 -32.73 9.14 -12.01
CA THR A 8 -32.75 7.85 -12.73
C THR A 8 -32.27 7.99 -14.18
N THR A 9 -31.80 9.18 -14.58
CA THR A 9 -31.22 9.43 -15.89
C THR A 9 -29.95 10.26 -15.79
N SER A 10 -29.09 10.13 -16.81
CA SER A 10 -27.83 10.86 -16.91
C SER A 10 -28.05 12.38 -16.98
N GLU A 11 -29.08 12.85 -17.67
CA GLU A 11 -29.43 14.27 -17.79
C GLU A 11 -29.91 14.85 -16.45
N ALA A 12 -30.73 14.10 -15.72
CA ALA A 12 -31.22 14.49 -14.41
C ALA A 12 -30.06 14.61 -13.40
N LEU A 13 -29.12 13.67 -13.43
CA LEU A 13 -27.91 13.74 -12.60
C LEU A 13 -27.07 14.98 -12.96
N GLN A 14 -26.79 15.22 -14.24
CA GLN A 14 -26.03 16.39 -14.69
C GLN A 14 -26.68 17.72 -14.29
N GLY A 15 -28.01 17.79 -14.31
CA GLY A 15 -28.75 18.95 -13.80
C GLY A 15 -28.63 19.08 -12.28
N ALA A 16 -28.74 17.97 -11.55
CA ALA A 16 -28.71 17.96 -10.09
C ALA A 16 -27.35 18.35 -9.50
N VAL A 17 -26.25 17.87 -10.07
CA VAL A 17 -24.89 18.21 -9.59
C VAL A 17 -24.51 19.67 -9.86
N ARG A 18 -25.22 20.37 -10.75
CA ARG A 18 -25.02 21.81 -11.01
C ARG A 18 -25.91 22.70 -10.14
N ASP A 19 -26.88 22.12 -9.43
CA ASP A 19 -27.83 22.85 -8.60
C ASP A 19 -27.33 22.91 -7.15
N ALA A 20 -26.85 24.08 -6.73
CA ALA A 20 -26.34 24.31 -5.38
C ALA A 20 -27.41 24.15 -4.27
N ALA A 21 -28.70 24.18 -4.61
CA ALA A 21 -29.77 23.90 -3.65
C ALA A 21 -29.92 22.39 -3.38
N ARG A 22 -29.46 21.53 -4.29
CA ARG A 22 -29.51 20.07 -4.14
C ARG A 22 -28.28 19.57 -3.42
N ARG A 23 -28.42 19.34 -2.11
CA ARG A 23 -27.36 18.81 -1.26
C ARG A 23 -27.26 17.29 -1.28
N VAL A 24 -28.37 16.58 -1.44
CA VAL A 24 -28.38 15.11 -1.47
C VAL A 24 -29.03 14.63 -2.76
N ILE A 25 -28.27 13.88 -3.55
CA ILE A 25 -28.69 13.34 -4.84
C ILE A 25 -28.66 11.81 -4.74
N ALA A 26 -29.82 11.19 -4.87
CA ALA A 26 -29.98 9.74 -4.79
C ALA A 26 -29.99 9.12 -6.18
N ILE A 27 -29.13 8.15 -6.43
CA ILE A 27 -29.01 7.47 -7.72
C ILE A 27 -29.94 6.26 -7.77
N GLY A 28 -30.91 6.28 -8.68
CA GLY A 28 -31.81 5.15 -8.91
C GLY A 28 -31.36 4.32 -10.12
N GLY A 29 -30.86 3.11 -9.84
CA GLY A 29 -30.44 2.16 -10.89
C GLY A 29 -29.07 2.47 -11.49
N THR A 30 -28.88 2.08 -12.75
CA THR A 30 -27.63 2.26 -13.49
C THR A 30 -27.73 3.45 -14.43
N LEU A 31 -26.83 4.42 -14.27
CA LEU A 31 -26.67 5.55 -15.17
C LEU A 31 -25.40 5.35 -15.99
N SER A 32 -25.52 5.27 -17.31
CA SER A 32 -24.42 4.91 -18.21
C SER A 32 -24.04 6.03 -19.16
N GLY A 33 -22.82 5.95 -19.70
CA GLY A 33 -22.29 6.92 -20.66
C GLY A 33 -22.07 8.30 -20.05
N LEU A 34 -21.87 8.38 -18.73
CA LEU A 34 -21.71 9.65 -18.03
C LEU A 34 -20.40 10.33 -18.46
N PRO A 35 -20.41 11.64 -18.72
CA PRO A 35 -19.17 12.41 -18.72
C PRO A 35 -18.63 12.50 -17.30
N SER A 36 -17.37 12.93 -17.13
CA SER A 36 -16.87 13.28 -15.79
C SER A 36 -17.78 14.32 -15.12
N ILE A 37 -18.05 14.11 -13.84
CA ILE A 37 -18.99 14.90 -13.05
C ILE A 37 -18.24 15.57 -11.92
N ARG A 38 -18.41 16.89 -11.79
CA ARG A 38 -17.92 17.65 -10.65
C ARG A 38 -19.04 17.89 -9.64
N LEU A 39 -18.77 17.57 -8.38
CA LEU A 39 -19.67 17.88 -7.28
C LEU A 39 -19.37 19.25 -6.69
N LEU A 40 -20.43 20.02 -6.42
CA LEU A 40 -20.34 21.28 -5.71
C LEU A 40 -20.05 21.05 -4.22
N PRO A 41 -19.54 22.07 -3.51
CA PRO A 41 -19.26 21.95 -2.09
C PRO A 41 -20.48 21.47 -1.29
N GLY A 42 -20.30 20.53 -0.37
CA GLY A 42 -21.35 20.01 0.52
C GLY A 42 -22.39 19.13 -0.16
N GLN A 43 -22.17 18.69 -1.40
CA GLN A 43 -23.06 17.74 -2.08
C GLN A 43 -22.73 16.29 -1.74
N SER A 44 -23.77 15.46 -1.67
CA SER A 44 -23.69 14.03 -1.45
C SER A 44 -24.31 13.25 -2.61
N LEU A 45 -23.63 12.19 -3.05
CA LEU A 45 -24.20 11.18 -3.94
C LEU A 45 -24.45 9.90 -3.15
N VAL A 46 -25.68 9.40 -3.20
CA VAL A 46 -26.12 8.25 -2.41
C VAL A 46 -26.77 7.21 -3.31
N GLY A 47 -26.49 5.93 -3.10
CA GLY A 47 -27.28 4.84 -3.69
C GLY A 47 -28.74 4.91 -3.26
N GLY A 48 -29.66 5.17 -4.18
CA GLY A 48 -31.10 5.19 -3.93
C GLY A 48 -31.74 3.79 -3.96
N ALA A 49 -31.02 2.79 -4.48
CA ALA A 49 -31.42 1.39 -4.54
C ALA A 49 -30.18 0.48 -4.50
N ALA A 50 -30.36 -0.79 -4.15
CA ALA A 50 -29.29 -1.78 -4.20
C ALA A 50 -28.72 -1.88 -5.63
N GLY A 51 -27.39 -1.81 -5.76
CA GLY A 51 -26.71 -1.85 -7.05
C GLY A 51 -26.76 -0.54 -7.86
N ALA A 52 -27.12 0.59 -7.25
CA ALA A 52 -27.04 1.90 -7.89
C ALA A 52 -25.62 2.13 -8.47
N THR A 53 -25.56 2.43 -9.76
CA THR A 53 -24.30 2.42 -10.53
C THR A 53 -24.14 3.70 -11.34
N LEU A 54 -22.95 4.29 -11.28
CA LEU A 54 -22.50 5.37 -12.16
C LEU A 54 -21.44 4.81 -13.11
N ALA A 55 -21.80 4.59 -14.37
CA ALA A 55 -20.91 4.11 -15.42
C ALA A 55 -20.53 5.25 -16.36
N PHE A 56 -19.25 5.63 -16.32
CA PHE A 56 -18.67 6.72 -17.09
C PHE A 56 -18.30 6.26 -18.50
N ALA A 57 -18.36 7.21 -19.45
CA ALA A 57 -17.95 6.97 -20.82
C ALA A 57 -16.46 6.57 -20.89
N ALA A 58 -16.12 5.71 -21.85
CA ALA A 58 -14.75 5.24 -22.04
C ALA A 58 -13.75 6.40 -22.17
N GLY A 59 -12.63 6.31 -21.45
CA GLY A 59 -11.60 7.34 -21.42
C GLY A 59 -11.94 8.60 -20.60
N SER A 60 -13.16 8.69 -20.04
CA SER A 60 -13.52 9.75 -19.09
C SER A 60 -13.06 9.39 -17.67
N ASP A 61 -12.63 10.40 -16.91
CA ASP A 61 -12.58 10.27 -15.47
C ASP A 61 -14.01 10.29 -14.89
N GLY A 62 -14.15 9.84 -13.65
CA GLY A 62 -15.41 9.72 -12.94
C GLY A 62 -15.79 10.99 -12.17
N LEU A 63 -15.93 10.84 -10.86
CA LEU A 63 -16.37 11.89 -9.94
C LEU A 63 -15.20 12.78 -9.49
N GLN A 64 -15.30 14.07 -9.78
CA GLN A 64 -14.46 15.11 -9.22
C GLN A 64 -15.11 15.70 -7.95
N LEU A 65 -14.48 15.50 -6.81
CA LEU A 65 -14.88 16.02 -5.51
C LEU A 65 -14.33 17.44 -5.29
N SER A 66 -15.09 18.30 -4.62
CA SER A 66 -14.66 19.59 -4.10
C SER A 66 -14.60 19.54 -2.56
N THR A 67 -15.28 20.43 -1.85
CA THR A 67 -15.24 20.56 -0.39
C THR A 67 -16.45 19.85 0.24
N ASP A 68 -16.27 19.13 1.35
CA ASP A 68 -17.36 18.52 2.13
C ASP A 68 -18.26 17.55 1.35
N ASN A 69 -17.71 16.79 0.39
CA ASN A 69 -18.48 15.81 -0.36
C ASN A 69 -18.60 14.45 0.36
N ASP A 70 -19.73 13.79 0.16
CA ASP A 70 -20.04 12.48 0.74
C ASP A 70 -20.61 11.55 -0.33
N ILE A 71 -19.90 10.46 -0.61
CA ILE A 71 -20.27 9.46 -1.61
C ILE A 71 -20.49 8.13 -0.91
N ARG A 72 -21.69 7.57 -1.02
CA ARG A 72 -22.00 6.30 -0.37
C ARG A 72 -22.94 5.38 -1.10
N ASP A 73 -22.80 4.08 -0.85
CA ASP A 73 -23.70 3.02 -1.31
C ASP A 73 -23.77 2.92 -2.84
N LEU A 74 -22.64 3.09 -3.53
CA LEU A 74 -22.58 3.20 -4.99
C LEU A 74 -21.53 2.27 -5.60
N ARG A 75 -21.86 1.77 -6.79
CA ARG A 75 -20.88 1.27 -7.74
C ARG A 75 -20.47 2.38 -8.71
N ILE A 76 -19.17 2.60 -8.87
CA ILE A 76 -18.63 3.62 -9.78
C ILE A 76 -17.68 2.94 -10.77
N GLU A 77 -17.96 3.09 -12.05
CA GLU A 77 -17.20 2.45 -13.12
C GLU A 77 -16.63 3.50 -14.07
N ALA A 78 -15.32 3.69 -14.04
CA ALA A 78 -14.54 4.33 -15.08
C ALA A 78 -13.69 3.28 -15.82
N SER A 79 -12.99 3.67 -16.88
CA SER A 79 -11.95 2.81 -17.46
C SER A 79 -10.84 2.56 -16.43
N PRO A 80 -10.22 1.36 -16.36
CA PRO A 80 -9.21 1.05 -15.33
C PRO A 80 -8.04 2.05 -15.26
N ASP A 81 -7.62 2.61 -16.40
CA ASP A 81 -6.55 3.63 -16.53
C ASP A 81 -6.99 5.05 -16.11
N ARG A 82 -8.28 5.23 -15.80
CA ARG A 82 -8.89 6.52 -15.43
C ARG A 82 -9.15 6.60 -13.94
N ARG A 83 -9.35 7.83 -13.47
CA ARG A 83 -9.70 8.11 -12.07
C ARG A 83 -11.19 7.96 -11.94
N ALA A 84 -11.65 6.96 -11.20
CA ALA A 84 -13.07 6.81 -10.84
C ALA A 84 -13.51 7.90 -9.86
N ILE A 85 -12.64 8.25 -8.92
CA ILE A 85 -12.84 9.34 -7.96
C ILE A 85 -11.54 10.13 -7.85
N PHE A 86 -11.65 11.46 -7.94
CA PHE A 86 -10.54 12.38 -7.74
C PHE A 86 -11.03 13.70 -7.15
N ASN A 87 -10.14 14.59 -6.73
CA ASN A 87 -10.52 15.90 -6.20
C ASN A 87 -10.05 17.08 -7.06
N ASP A 88 -10.81 18.17 -6.96
CA ASP A 88 -10.42 19.51 -7.40
C ASP A 88 -9.32 20.04 -6.47
N THR A 89 -8.18 20.41 -7.04
CA THR A 89 -7.04 20.99 -6.31
C THR A 89 -7.12 22.52 -6.25
N GLY A 90 -8.11 23.13 -6.90
CA GLY A 90 -8.37 24.56 -6.91
C GLY A 90 -9.18 25.09 -5.71
N VAL A 91 -9.63 24.22 -4.81
CA VAL A 91 -10.27 24.63 -3.54
C VAL A 91 -9.23 24.89 -2.45
N GLU A 92 -9.55 25.76 -1.49
CA GLU A 92 -8.63 26.08 -0.37
C GLU A 92 -8.54 24.94 0.65
N GLY A 93 -9.59 24.13 0.76
CA GLY A 93 -9.64 23.01 1.68
C GLY A 93 -10.63 21.94 1.22
N LEU A 94 -10.33 20.70 1.55
CA LEU A 94 -11.23 19.58 1.26
C LEU A 94 -12.43 19.52 2.21
N GLY A 95 -12.37 20.22 3.35
CA GLY A 95 -13.34 20.02 4.42
C GLY A 95 -13.30 18.57 4.90
N ARG A 96 -14.45 17.90 4.99
CA ARG A 96 -14.53 16.45 5.24
C ARG A 96 -15.08 15.71 4.02
N ILE A 97 -14.21 14.95 3.36
CA ILE A 97 -14.58 14.02 2.29
C ILE A 97 -14.92 12.66 2.90
N ARG A 98 -16.07 12.09 2.53
CA ARG A 98 -16.49 10.75 2.96
C ARG A 98 -16.75 9.84 1.78
N LEU A 99 -16.18 8.64 1.81
CA LEU A 99 -16.36 7.59 0.82
C LEU A 99 -16.77 6.30 1.55
N SER A 100 -18.03 5.88 1.42
CA SER A 100 -18.55 4.75 2.22
C SER A 100 -19.26 3.69 1.39
N ALA A 101 -18.98 2.41 1.64
CA ALA A 101 -19.63 1.28 0.96
C ALA A 101 -19.61 1.40 -0.57
N LEU A 102 -18.40 1.55 -1.14
CA LEU A 102 -18.19 1.78 -2.57
C LEU A 102 -17.54 0.58 -3.26
N SER A 103 -18.03 0.27 -4.47
CA SER A 103 -17.36 -0.66 -5.40
C SER A 103 -16.87 0.09 -6.63
N ILE A 104 -15.59 -0.01 -6.96
CA ILE A 104 -14.92 0.84 -7.92
C ILE A 104 -14.27 0.04 -9.05
N VAL A 105 -14.40 0.54 -10.28
CA VAL A 105 -13.48 0.26 -11.40
C VAL A 105 -12.83 1.59 -11.82
N GLY A 106 -11.50 1.63 -11.83
CA GLY A 106 -10.69 2.83 -11.97
C GLY A 106 -9.97 3.22 -10.67
N GLN A 107 -9.12 4.23 -10.74
CA GLN A 107 -8.32 4.70 -9.59
C GLN A 107 -9.15 5.61 -8.67
N VAL A 108 -8.95 5.50 -7.36
CA VAL A 108 -9.35 6.53 -6.38
C VAL A 108 -8.12 7.34 -6.00
N GLN A 109 -8.09 8.62 -6.37
CA GLN A 109 -6.93 9.49 -6.21
C GLN A 109 -7.29 10.81 -5.53
N ILE A 110 -6.91 10.98 -4.27
CA ILE A 110 -7.08 12.24 -3.53
C ILE A 110 -5.70 12.89 -3.30
N LEU A 111 -5.49 14.06 -3.91
CA LEU A 111 -4.26 14.83 -3.85
C LEU A 111 -4.49 16.15 -3.13
N VAL A 112 -3.69 16.43 -2.11
CA VAL A 112 -3.60 17.75 -1.48
C VAL A 112 -2.42 18.47 -2.10
N ARG A 113 -2.71 19.35 -3.06
CA ARG A 113 -1.73 20.17 -3.77
C ARG A 113 -2.38 21.48 -4.22
N ASP A 114 -1.61 22.30 -4.92
CA ASP A 114 -2.06 23.60 -5.45
C ASP A 114 -2.63 24.48 -4.34
N LYS A 115 -3.95 24.73 -4.28
CA LYS A 115 -4.57 25.63 -3.30
C LYS A 115 -4.98 24.96 -1.99
N ILE A 116 -5.03 23.63 -1.93
CA ILE A 116 -5.53 22.94 -0.74
C ILE A 116 -4.54 23.07 0.41
N ARG A 117 -5.00 23.51 1.58
CA ARG A 117 -4.17 23.68 2.78
C ARG A 117 -4.63 22.85 3.98
N ALA A 118 -5.81 22.24 3.93
CA ALA A 118 -6.33 21.40 5.00
C ALA A 118 -7.44 20.45 4.51
N GLY A 119 -7.71 19.41 5.30
CA GLY A 119 -8.84 18.52 5.08
C GLY A 119 -8.85 17.29 5.99
N HIS A 120 -9.96 16.56 5.90
CA HIS A 120 -10.12 15.23 6.47
C HIS A 120 -10.72 14.29 5.40
N VAL A 121 -10.13 13.11 5.24
CA VAL A 121 -10.65 12.06 4.35
C VAL A 121 -11.05 10.85 5.17
N GLU A 122 -12.30 10.44 5.05
CA GLU A 122 -12.84 9.27 5.72
C GLU A 122 -13.29 8.26 4.67
N VAL A 123 -12.76 7.04 4.77
CA VAL A 123 -13.10 5.94 3.88
C VAL A 123 -13.58 4.78 4.75
N ASP A 124 -14.73 4.22 4.42
CA ASP A 124 -15.29 3.05 5.12
C ASP A 124 -15.90 2.05 4.12
N GLY A 125 -15.20 0.95 3.86
CA GLY A 125 -15.64 -0.09 2.92
C GLY A 125 -15.50 0.35 1.47
N LEU A 126 -14.26 0.38 0.98
CA LEU A 126 -13.92 0.70 -0.41
C LEU A 126 -13.29 -0.52 -1.09
N ASP A 127 -13.95 -1.06 -2.10
CA ASP A 127 -13.44 -2.18 -2.91
C ASP A 127 -13.12 -1.70 -4.33
N ILE A 128 -11.83 -1.72 -4.69
CA ILE A 128 -11.37 -1.39 -6.04
C ILE A 128 -11.11 -2.69 -6.79
N ALA A 129 -12.05 -3.07 -7.65
CA ALA A 129 -11.98 -4.34 -8.37
C ALA A 129 -10.89 -4.35 -9.45
N ALA A 130 -10.66 -3.22 -10.12
CA ALA A 130 -9.63 -3.06 -11.13
C ALA A 130 -9.20 -1.59 -11.25
N ALA A 131 -7.90 -1.35 -11.43
CA ALA A 131 -7.31 -0.04 -11.70
C ALA A 131 -5.94 -0.23 -12.36
N ASP A 132 -5.49 0.76 -13.14
CA ASP A 132 -4.14 0.86 -13.67
C ASP A 132 -3.57 2.26 -13.40
N ALA A 133 -2.68 2.33 -12.40
CA ALA A 133 -2.06 3.57 -11.95
C ALA A 133 -0.68 3.83 -12.58
N ARG A 134 -0.20 2.95 -13.48
CA ARG A 134 1.19 3.00 -14.00
C ARG A 134 1.48 4.24 -14.83
N ALA A 135 0.45 4.78 -15.49
CA ALA A 135 0.55 5.98 -16.32
C ALA A 135 0.66 7.29 -15.50
N ARG A 136 0.60 7.25 -14.17
CA ARG A 136 0.75 8.45 -13.33
C ARG A 136 2.22 8.90 -13.30
N SER A 137 2.43 10.17 -13.65
CA SER A 137 3.75 10.81 -13.71
C SER A 137 4.29 11.20 -12.35
N ASP A 138 3.42 11.67 -11.45
CA ASP A 138 3.82 12.08 -10.11
C ASP A 138 4.18 10.85 -9.29
N ARG A 139 5.43 10.77 -8.85
CA ARG A 139 6.01 9.62 -8.14
C ARG A 139 6.93 10.14 -7.03
N PRO A 140 6.70 9.77 -5.75
CA PRO A 140 7.69 10.01 -4.71
C PRO A 140 9.02 9.35 -5.09
N GLN A 141 10.13 10.05 -4.83
CA GLN A 141 11.47 9.55 -5.10
C GLN A 141 12.24 9.37 -3.79
N GLY A 142 12.94 8.25 -3.67
CA GLY A 142 13.68 7.89 -2.47
C GLY A 142 14.53 6.66 -2.67
N TYR A 143 15.64 6.54 -1.93
CA TYR A 143 16.42 5.29 -1.88
C TYR A 143 16.81 4.70 -3.25
N GLY A 144 17.05 5.58 -4.23
CA GLY A 144 17.41 5.19 -5.61
C GLY A 144 16.22 4.74 -6.48
N VAL A 145 14.98 4.89 -6.02
CA VAL A 145 13.77 4.43 -6.75
C VAL A 145 12.65 5.49 -6.79
N TYR A 146 11.76 5.34 -7.76
CA TYR A 146 10.52 6.07 -7.94
C TYR A 146 9.33 5.18 -7.59
N VAL A 147 8.46 5.64 -6.69
CA VAL A 147 7.27 4.90 -6.25
C VAL A 147 6.13 5.10 -7.23
N THR A 148 5.63 4.01 -7.82
CA THR A 148 4.40 4.06 -8.63
C THR A 148 3.18 4.20 -7.73
N GLN A 149 2.24 5.06 -8.11
CA GLN A 149 1.00 5.29 -7.35
C GLN A 149 0.12 4.04 -7.23
N GLY A 150 -0.83 4.09 -6.30
CA GLY A 150 -1.75 3.00 -6.02
C GLY A 150 -3.09 3.09 -6.75
N ALA A 151 -3.82 1.96 -6.76
CA ALA A 151 -5.24 1.94 -7.07
C ALA A 151 -6.04 2.86 -6.13
N PHE A 152 -5.68 2.86 -4.85
CA PHE A 152 -6.02 3.95 -3.92
C PHE A 152 -4.78 4.79 -3.65
N THR A 153 -4.88 6.10 -3.86
CA THR A 153 -3.83 7.07 -3.58
C THR A 153 -4.39 8.20 -2.74
N LEU A 154 -3.85 8.37 -1.53
CA LEU A 154 -4.04 9.56 -0.71
C LEU A 154 -2.69 10.24 -0.49
N TRP A 155 -2.49 11.42 -1.10
CA TRP A 155 -1.19 12.07 -1.10
C TRP A 155 -1.28 13.55 -0.75
N ASN A 156 -0.69 13.94 0.38
CA ASN A 156 -0.39 15.34 0.64
C ASN A 156 0.92 15.76 -0.03
N MET A 157 0.78 16.41 -1.18
CA MET A 157 1.88 16.84 -2.04
C MET A 157 2.37 18.27 -1.72
N GLN A 158 1.87 18.91 -0.66
CA GLN A 158 2.27 20.28 -0.34
C GLN A 158 3.75 20.36 0.00
N ASP A 159 4.39 21.45 -0.42
CA ASP A 159 5.77 21.75 -0.03
C ASP A 159 5.84 22.31 1.40
N ASP A 160 4.75 22.90 1.89
CA ASP A 160 4.67 23.49 3.23
C ASP A 160 4.45 22.41 4.31
N PRO A 161 5.41 22.20 5.23
CA PRO A 161 5.29 21.22 6.31
C PRO A 161 4.22 21.56 7.36
N ALA A 162 3.73 22.80 7.38
CA ALA A 162 2.61 23.20 8.22
C ALA A 162 1.27 22.64 7.69
N VAL A 163 1.19 22.28 6.41
CA VAL A 163 -0.04 21.70 5.83
C VAL A 163 -0.19 20.26 6.28
N VAL A 164 -1.26 20.02 7.05
CA VAL A 164 -1.61 18.69 7.56
C VAL A 164 -2.93 18.25 6.94
N LEU A 165 -2.91 17.07 6.33
CA LEU A 165 -4.10 16.30 5.99
C LEU A 165 -4.30 15.22 7.05
N SER A 166 -5.54 15.00 7.45
CA SER A 166 -5.89 13.87 8.32
C SER A 166 -6.77 12.87 7.57
N ALA A 167 -6.71 11.59 7.95
CA ALA A 167 -7.59 10.58 7.38
C ALA A 167 -7.90 9.44 8.35
N ARG A 168 -9.04 8.79 8.14
CA ARG A 168 -9.37 7.50 8.73
C ARG A 168 -9.81 6.56 7.61
N LEU A 169 -9.11 5.44 7.46
CA LEU A 169 -9.23 4.57 6.29
C LEU A 169 -9.57 3.15 6.77
N THR A 170 -10.81 2.70 6.58
CA THR A 170 -11.27 1.36 7.00
C THR A 170 -11.85 0.56 5.85
N GLY A 171 -11.58 -0.75 5.84
CA GLY A 171 -12.14 -1.68 4.87
C GLY A 171 -11.72 -1.42 3.42
N LEU A 172 -10.47 -0.98 3.17
CA LEU A 172 -9.96 -0.80 1.80
C LEU A 172 -9.52 -2.16 1.22
N SER A 173 -9.94 -2.47 -0.01
CA SER A 173 -9.47 -3.66 -0.73
C SER A 173 -9.21 -3.33 -2.21
N ALA A 174 -8.29 -4.07 -2.83
CA ALA A 174 -7.88 -3.81 -4.20
C ALA A 174 -7.50 -5.10 -4.95
N GLY A 175 -8.01 -5.27 -6.16
CA GLY A 175 -7.64 -6.37 -7.06
C GLY A 175 -8.16 -7.74 -6.60
N ARG A 176 -7.81 -8.78 -7.37
CA ARG A 176 -8.19 -10.20 -7.14
C ARG A 176 -7.02 -11.14 -7.49
N PRO A 177 -6.99 -12.41 -7.01
CA PRO A 177 -5.89 -13.36 -7.23
C PRO A 177 -5.44 -13.62 -8.68
N ALA A 178 -6.31 -13.37 -9.66
CA ALA A 178 -6.02 -13.52 -11.09
C ALA A 178 -6.28 -12.22 -11.89
N ALA A 179 -6.58 -11.13 -11.19
CA ALA A 179 -6.83 -9.81 -11.74
C ALA A 179 -6.35 -8.76 -10.74
N PRO A 180 -5.02 -8.68 -10.50
CA PRO A 180 -4.47 -7.65 -9.62
C PRO A 180 -4.71 -6.26 -10.21
N VAL A 181 -4.72 -5.24 -9.35
CA VAL A 181 -4.59 -3.85 -9.83
C VAL A 181 -3.18 -3.63 -10.35
N LEU A 182 -3.02 -2.74 -11.34
CA LEU A 182 -1.74 -2.48 -11.96
C LEU A 182 -1.09 -1.20 -11.38
N GLY A 183 0.18 -1.32 -10.97
CA GLY A 183 0.83 -0.34 -10.10
C GLY A 183 0.78 -0.79 -8.64
N SER A 184 0.82 0.15 -7.70
CA SER A 184 0.67 -0.17 -6.28
C SER A 184 -0.80 -0.48 -5.92
N GLY A 185 -1.04 -1.11 -4.77
CA GLY A 185 -2.38 -1.34 -4.23
C GLY A 185 -2.91 -0.09 -3.50
N ILE A 186 -2.60 0.00 -2.21
CA ILE A 186 -3.01 1.09 -1.32
C ILE A 186 -1.79 1.96 -1.01
N PHE A 187 -1.86 3.23 -1.38
CA PHE A 187 -0.77 4.20 -1.25
C PHE A 187 -1.22 5.38 -0.39
N VAL A 188 -0.46 5.67 0.68
CA VAL A 188 -0.65 6.87 1.51
C VAL A 188 0.68 7.60 1.71
N SER A 189 0.68 8.92 1.52
CA SER A 189 1.90 9.73 1.59
C SER A 189 1.63 11.18 2.00
N GLY A 190 2.58 11.78 2.68
CA GLY A 190 2.88 13.22 2.64
C GLY A 190 3.96 13.53 1.60
N THR A 191 4.71 14.61 1.80
CA THR A 191 5.86 14.98 0.95
C THR A 191 7.11 15.02 1.80
N HIS A 192 8.24 14.53 1.30
CA HIS A 192 9.52 14.62 1.98
C HIS A 192 9.86 16.09 2.32
N GLY A 193 10.02 16.41 3.61
CA GLY A 193 10.25 17.78 4.08
C GLY A 193 9.05 18.74 3.97
N GLY A 194 7.93 18.29 3.40
CA GLY A 194 6.72 19.09 3.18
C GLY A 194 5.51 18.57 3.95
N GLY A 195 4.34 18.69 3.31
CA GLY A 195 3.03 18.40 3.86
C GLY A 195 2.94 17.02 4.52
N ARG A 196 2.18 16.97 5.61
CA ARG A 196 2.05 15.77 6.45
C ARG A 196 0.69 15.10 6.26
N LEU A 197 0.68 13.78 6.40
CA LEU A 197 -0.53 12.99 6.43
C LEU A 197 -0.62 12.26 7.77
N ILE A 198 -1.70 12.49 8.54
CA ILE A 198 -1.94 11.85 9.84
C ILE A 198 -3.09 10.86 9.73
N VAL A 199 -2.84 9.59 10.05
CA VAL A 199 -3.81 8.50 9.87
C VAL A 199 -3.90 7.66 11.15
N PRO A 200 -4.90 7.85 12.00
CA PRO A 200 -5.05 7.03 13.21
C PRO A 200 -5.33 5.55 12.91
N LEU A 201 -5.89 5.24 11.74
CA LEU A 201 -6.12 3.86 11.31
C LEU A 201 -6.10 3.78 9.77
N LEU A 202 -5.24 2.90 9.26
CA LEU A 202 -5.26 2.38 7.90
C LEU A 202 -5.56 0.88 7.97
N GLU A 203 -6.79 0.49 7.66
CA GLU A 203 -7.23 -0.89 7.65
C GLU A 203 -7.60 -1.36 6.24
N THR A 204 -7.05 -2.51 5.86
CA THR A 204 -7.24 -3.12 4.53
C THR A 204 -7.80 -4.54 4.66
N GLY A 205 -8.66 -4.92 3.71
CA GLY A 205 -9.00 -6.30 3.42
C GLY A 205 -7.95 -6.94 2.52
N ALA A 206 -8.37 -7.71 1.52
CA ALA A 206 -7.45 -8.34 0.57
C ALA A 206 -6.90 -7.31 -0.44
N VAL A 207 -5.61 -7.42 -0.75
CA VAL A 207 -4.93 -6.56 -1.73
C VAL A 207 -4.08 -7.41 -2.67
N TYR A 208 -4.33 -7.28 -3.97
CA TYR A 208 -3.60 -7.95 -5.04
C TYR A 208 -3.09 -6.91 -6.03
N SER A 209 -1.78 -6.75 -6.14
CA SER A 209 -1.17 -5.74 -7.02
C SER A 209 -0.05 -6.31 -7.88
N ASP A 210 0.09 -5.77 -9.08
CA ASP A 210 1.17 -6.10 -10.01
C ASP A 210 1.69 -4.79 -10.60
N GLY A 211 2.89 -4.39 -10.18
CA GLY A 211 3.52 -3.17 -10.63
C GLY A 211 3.77 -3.15 -12.13
N ARG A 212 3.90 -4.34 -12.76
CA ARG A 212 4.31 -4.50 -14.16
C ARG A 212 5.56 -3.69 -14.50
N ILE A 213 6.48 -3.58 -13.54
CA ILE A 213 7.78 -2.94 -13.74
C ILE A 213 8.54 -3.74 -14.81
N PRO A 214 8.97 -3.12 -15.92
CA PRO A 214 9.74 -3.81 -16.95
C PRO A 214 11.07 -4.36 -16.37
N ALA A 215 11.45 -5.56 -16.79
CA ALA A 215 12.74 -6.13 -16.41
C ALA A 215 13.90 -5.17 -16.76
N GLY A 216 14.90 -5.07 -15.89
CA GLY A 216 16.02 -4.13 -16.06
C GLY A 216 15.69 -2.68 -15.70
N THR A 217 14.58 -2.42 -15.00
CA THR A 217 14.19 -1.09 -14.49
C THR A 217 14.39 -1.04 -12.96
N PRO A 218 15.63 -0.92 -12.46
CA PRO A 218 15.93 -1.02 -11.04
C PRO A 218 15.48 0.20 -10.22
N ASP A 219 15.19 1.32 -10.90
CA ASP A 219 14.85 2.61 -10.31
C ASP A 219 13.34 2.79 -10.09
N GLN A 220 12.53 1.74 -10.20
CA GLN A 220 11.09 1.78 -9.94
C GLN A 220 10.68 0.76 -8.91
N ILE A 221 9.75 1.14 -8.04
CA ILE A 221 9.22 0.30 -6.96
C ILE A 221 7.69 0.42 -6.91
N THR A 222 7.01 -0.69 -6.58
CA THR A 222 5.59 -0.67 -6.22
C THR A 222 5.34 -1.42 -4.93
N GLY A 223 4.16 -1.22 -4.34
CA GLY A 223 3.78 -1.81 -3.06
C GLY A 223 2.34 -2.31 -3.03
N GLY A 224 2.07 -3.41 -2.33
CA GLY A 224 0.70 -3.82 -1.99
C GLY A 224 0.04 -2.79 -1.06
N VAL A 225 0.66 -2.54 0.09
CA VAL A 225 0.30 -1.44 1.00
C VAL A 225 1.55 -0.62 1.31
N PHE A 226 1.48 0.69 1.02
CA PHE A 226 2.63 1.58 1.00
C PHE A 226 2.38 2.82 1.87
N THR A 227 3.16 2.99 2.95
CA THR A 227 3.18 4.20 3.78
C THR A 227 4.47 4.97 3.51
N VAL A 228 4.37 6.10 2.80
CA VAL A 228 5.55 6.79 2.26
C VAL A 228 5.90 8.02 3.13
N TYR A 229 6.54 9.04 2.55
CA TYR A 229 7.14 10.16 3.28
C TYR A 229 6.13 10.94 4.09
N ASN A 230 6.50 11.38 5.30
CA ASN A 230 5.68 12.26 6.14
C ASN A 230 4.22 11.78 6.33
N ALA A 231 3.98 10.48 6.14
CA ALA A 231 2.80 9.79 6.61
C ALA A 231 3.09 9.28 8.03
N PHE A 232 2.23 9.67 8.97
CA PHE A 232 2.24 9.23 10.36
C PHE A 232 0.99 8.40 10.58
N VAL A 233 1.17 7.10 10.77
CA VAL A 233 0.07 6.15 10.90
C VAL A 233 0.13 5.49 12.27
N ASP A 234 -0.89 5.69 13.10
CA ASP A 234 -0.90 5.09 14.44
C ASP A 234 -1.05 3.55 14.32
N VAL A 235 -1.99 3.10 13.49
CA VAL A 235 -2.22 1.67 13.26
C VAL A 235 -2.41 1.38 11.77
N VAL A 236 -1.54 0.55 11.20
CA VAL A 236 -1.80 -0.17 9.96
C VAL A 236 -2.29 -1.57 10.30
N ARG A 237 -3.45 -1.96 9.75
CA ARG A 237 -4.03 -3.29 9.94
C ARG A 237 -4.34 -3.93 8.58
N ASN A 238 -3.72 -5.05 8.29
CA ASN A 238 -4.05 -5.86 7.13
C ASN A 238 -4.87 -7.07 7.59
N LEU A 239 -6.18 -7.01 7.37
CA LEU A 239 -7.13 -8.08 7.74
C LEU A 239 -7.21 -9.18 6.69
N GLY A 240 -6.94 -8.86 5.42
CA GLY A 240 -6.88 -9.84 4.34
C GLY A 240 -5.45 -10.07 3.83
N PRO A 241 -5.25 -11.04 2.92
CA PRO A 241 -3.96 -11.31 2.34
C PRO A 241 -3.48 -10.12 1.49
N VAL A 242 -2.17 -9.91 1.47
CA VAL A 242 -1.54 -8.96 0.55
C VAL A 242 -0.59 -9.74 -0.36
N VAL A 243 -0.83 -9.63 -1.66
CA VAL A 243 -0.12 -10.41 -2.67
C VAL A 243 0.41 -9.51 -3.77
N THR A 244 1.70 -9.63 -4.07
CA THR A 244 2.34 -8.94 -5.20
C THR A 244 2.93 -9.88 -6.23
N TYR A 245 2.90 -9.47 -7.50
CA TYR A 245 3.26 -10.33 -8.62
C TYR A 245 4.48 -9.87 -9.43
N GLY A 246 4.77 -8.57 -9.46
CA GLY A 246 5.77 -7.97 -10.33
C GLY A 246 7.17 -7.83 -9.73
N VAL A 247 8.12 -7.49 -10.60
CA VAL A 247 9.52 -7.21 -10.24
C VAL A 247 9.59 -6.01 -9.32
N ASN A 248 10.37 -6.09 -8.24
CA ASN A 248 10.52 -5.02 -7.25
C ASN A 248 9.18 -4.53 -6.68
N ASP A 249 8.22 -5.45 -6.57
CA ASP A 249 6.94 -5.20 -5.90
C ASP A 249 7.02 -5.67 -4.45
N MET A 250 7.00 -4.70 -3.54
CA MET A 250 6.96 -4.95 -2.10
C MET A 250 5.54 -5.31 -1.68
N VAL A 251 5.38 -6.26 -0.76
CA VAL A 251 4.05 -6.58 -0.24
C VAL A 251 3.60 -5.48 0.72
N LEU A 252 4.42 -5.22 1.74
CA LEU A 252 4.25 -4.12 2.70
C LEU A 252 5.54 -3.28 2.72
N ASP A 253 5.43 -1.97 2.53
CA ASP A 253 6.59 -1.08 2.46
C ASP A 253 6.34 0.20 3.26
N ASN A 254 7.28 0.51 4.17
CA ASN A 254 7.22 1.67 5.05
C ASN A 254 8.43 2.62 4.85
N TRP A 255 8.17 3.82 4.36
CA TRP A 255 9.11 4.95 4.39
C TRP A 255 8.68 6.05 5.37
N GLY A 256 7.47 5.93 5.94
CA GLY A 256 6.88 6.87 6.87
C GLY A 256 7.16 6.54 8.34
N THR A 257 6.26 6.95 9.22
CA THR A 257 6.27 6.59 10.64
C THR A 257 5.01 5.82 10.98
N VAL A 258 5.17 4.58 11.43
CA VAL A 258 4.07 3.70 11.84
C VAL A 258 4.27 3.28 13.30
N ASP A 259 3.30 3.54 14.17
CA ASP A 259 3.41 3.05 15.56
C ASP A 259 3.16 1.54 15.60
N ARG A 260 2.04 1.06 15.05
CA ARG A 260 1.70 -0.36 15.03
C ARG A 260 1.34 -0.85 13.64
N TRP A 261 2.01 -1.89 13.18
CA TRP A 261 1.67 -2.62 11.96
C TRP A 261 1.28 -4.05 12.30
N ASP A 262 0.05 -4.43 11.97
CA ASP A 262 -0.54 -5.71 12.34
C ASP A 262 -1.15 -6.39 11.11
N ALA A 263 -0.51 -7.45 10.62
CA ALA A 263 -0.93 -8.22 9.44
C ALA A 263 -1.42 -9.61 9.84
N ARG A 264 -2.69 -9.91 9.56
CA ARG A 264 -3.40 -11.11 10.05
C ARG A 264 -3.27 -12.31 9.13
N GLU A 265 -3.34 -12.06 7.84
CA GLU A 265 -3.34 -13.09 6.79
C GLU A 265 -2.00 -13.15 6.07
N LYS A 266 -1.84 -14.18 5.23
CA LYS A 266 -0.60 -14.48 4.52
C LYS A 266 -0.13 -13.31 3.65
N LEU A 267 1.17 -13.05 3.69
CA LEU A 267 1.86 -12.10 2.81
C LEU A 267 2.61 -12.87 1.73
N THR A 268 2.45 -12.49 0.47
CA THR A 268 3.06 -13.25 -0.64
C THR A 268 3.63 -12.36 -1.73
N SER A 269 4.87 -12.62 -2.12
CA SER A 269 5.50 -11.98 -3.27
C SER A 269 5.98 -13.00 -4.28
N TYR A 270 5.56 -12.89 -5.54
CA TYR A 270 5.99 -13.79 -6.60
C TYR A 270 7.13 -13.24 -7.47
N GLY A 271 7.24 -11.92 -7.57
CA GLY A 271 8.17 -11.30 -8.50
C GLY A 271 9.61 -11.21 -7.99
N PRO A 272 10.61 -11.16 -8.90
CA PRO A 272 12.01 -10.94 -8.55
C PRO A 272 12.22 -9.70 -7.69
N SER A 273 13.13 -9.80 -6.71
CA SER A 273 13.44 -8.73 -5.74
C SER A 273 12.26 -8.20 -4.93
N GLY A 274 11.11 -8.86 -4.96
CA GLY A 274 9.99 -8.52 -4.08
C GLY A 274 10.31 -8.80 -2.61
N ILE A 275 9.71 -8.03 -1.71
CA ILE A 275 9.93 -8.17 -0.26
C ILE A 275 8.60 -8.27 0.47
N GLY A 276 8.46 -9.23 1.39
CA GLY A 276 7.25 -9.41 2.20
C GLY A 276 6.98 -8.23 3.15
N PHE A 277 7.99 -7.75 3.85
CA PHE A 277 7.95 -6.48 4.56
C PHE A 277 9.30 -5.78 4.46
N VAL A 278 9.31 -4.52 4.02
CA VAL A 278 10.51 -3.70 3.98
C VAL A 278 10.32 -2.39 4.76
N ASN A 279 11.35 -2.03 5.52
CA ASN A 279 11.39 -0.77 6.25
C ASN A 279 12.53 0.14 5.79
N PHE A 280 12.16 1.39 5.56
CA PHE A 280 13.03 2.54 5.41
C PHE A 280 12.74 3.65 6.43
N GLY A 281 11.54 3.64 7.01
CA GLY A 281 11.08 4.64 7.99
C GLY A 281 11.19 4.17 9.44
N VAL A 282 10.21 4.57 10.26
CA VAL A 282 10.13 4.16 11.67
C VAL A 282 8.95 3.23 11.86
N VAL A 283 9.18 2.08 12.51
CA VAL A 283 8.11 1.19 13.00
C VAL A 283 8.34 0.89 14.47
N ASN A 284 7.37 1.18 15.33
CA ASN A 284 7.51 0.82 16.75
C ASN A 284 7.18 -0.67 16.98
N GLU A 285 6.02 -1.15 16.52
CA GLU A 285 5.64 -2.57 16.61
C GLU A 285 5.18 -3.13 15.26
N LEU A 286 5.83 -4.18 14.77
CA LEU A 286 5.41 -4.98 13.62
C LEU A 286 5.01 -6.38 14.10
N ARG A 287 3.81 -6.83 13.74
CA ARG A 287 3.32 -8.20 14.01
C ARG A 287 2.70 -8.80 12.76
N VAL A 288 3.24 -9.94 12.33
CA VAL A 288 2.73 -10.70 11.19
C VAL A 288 2.32 -12.09 11.70
N HIS A 289 1.01 -12.34 11.74
CA HIS A 289 0.40 -13.50 12.40
C HIS A 289 0.35 -14.75 11.52
N ALA A 290 0.49 -14.59 10.21
CA ALA A 290 0.52 -15.66 9.21
C ALA A 290 1.87 -15.69 8.49
N PRO A 291 2.16 -16.73 7.70
CA PRO A 291 3.43 -16.83 7.00
C PRO A 291 3.67 -15.67 6.02
N ILE A 292 4.94 -15.29 5.90
CA ILE A 292 5.46 -14.53 4.75
C ILE A 292 6.11 -15.53 3.79
N GLU A 293 5.70 -15.51 2.53
CA GLU A 293 6.30 -16.34 1.48
C GLU A 293 6.75 -15.50 0.29
N THR A 294 8.00 -15.65 -0.13
CA THR A 294 8.51 -15.00 -1.34
C THR A 294 9.16 -15.97 -2.31
N PHE A 295 8.93 -15.78 -3.61
CA PHE A 295 9.29 -16.76 -4.64
C PHE A 295 10.28 -16.26 -5.70
N GLY A 296 10.50 -14.95 -5.79
CA GLY A 296 11.34 -14.36 -6.82
C GLY A 296 12.83 -14.42 -6.50
N GLN A 297 13.68 -14.44 -7.53
CA GLN A 297 15.13 -14.30 -7.37
C GLN A 297 15.46 -13.02 -6.58
N GLY A 298 16.35 -13.14 -5.60
CA GLY A 298 16.77 -12.01 -4.76
C GLY A 298 15.68 -11.47 -3.83
N ALA A 299 14.54 -12.16 -3.71
CA ALA A 299 13.43 -11.75 -2.86
C ALA A 299 13.74 -11.90 -1.38
N ARG A 300 13.02 -11.18 -0.53
CA ARG A 300 13.23 -11.25 0.93
C ARG A 300 11.93 -11.35 1.70
N ALA A 301 11.89 -12.06 2.83
CA ALA A 301 10.67 -12.05 3.63
C ALA A 301 10.59 -10.79 4.50
N PHE A 302 11.67 -10.41 5.19
CA PHE A 302 11.75 -9.19 5.98
C PHE A 302 13.09 -8.47 5.79
N ASN A 303 13.05 -7.14 5.64
CA ASN A 303 14.26 -6.34 5.49
C ASN A 303 14.17 -4.96 6.14
N VAL A 304 15.22 -4.56 6.85
CA VAL A 304 15.38 -3.20 7.39
C VAL A 304 16.55 -2.53 6.69
N TYR A 305 16.23 -1.64 5.75
CA TYR A 305 17.22 -0.94 4.93
C TYR A 305 17.63 0.41 5.51
N ASP A 306 16.70 1.11 6.15
CA ASP A 306 16.91 2.38 6.80
C ASP A 306 15.96 2.53 8.00
N GLY A 307 16.15 3.59 8.79
CA GLY A 307 15.33 3.91 9.94
C GLY A 307 15.43 2.87 11.06
N THR A 308 14.33 2.62 11.77
CA THR A 308 14.34 1.74 12.95
C THR A 308 13.08 0.89 13.06
N VAL A 309 13.25 -0.29 13.65
CA VAL A 309 12.14 -1.17 14.07
C VAL A 309 12.33 -1.55 15.54
N ASN A 310 11.44 -1.13 16.44
CA ASN A 310 11.62 -1.46 17.87
C ASN A 310 11.24 -2.92 18.20
N VAL A 311 10.09 -3.40 17.70
CA VAL A 311 9.67 -4.80 17.85
C VAL A 311 9.19 -5.36 16.51
N ALA A 312 9.68 -6.54 16.14
CA ALA A 312 9.18 -7.31 15.01
C ALA A 312 8.87 -8.75 15.43
N GLU A 313 7.62 -9.17 15.26
CA GLU A 313 7.15 -10.52 15.55
C GLU A 313 6.58 -11.17 14.30
N PHE A 314 7.07 -12.37 14.00
CA PHE A 314 6.64 -13.14 12.84
C PHE A 314 6.20 -14.54 13.25
N ASP A 315 5.20 -15.02 12.53
CA ASP A 315 4.80 -16.41 12.60
C ASP A 315 5.83 -17.34 11.93
N ARG A 316 6.00 -17.26 10.61
CA ARG A 316 6.94 -18.05 9.81
C ARG A 316 7.41 -17.24 8.61
N LEU A 317 8.67 -17.39 8.20
CA LEU A 317 9.20 -16.80 6.99
C LEU A 317 9.75 -17.89 6.07
N VAL A 318 9.30 -17.90 4.82
CA VAL A 318 9.79 -18.82 3.79
C VAL A 318 10.19 -18.03 2.54
N THR A 319 11.41 -18.25 2.06
CA THR A 319 11.90 -17.58 0.85
C THR A 319 12.46 -18.59 -0.14
N HIS A 320 12.21 -18.36 -1.43
CA HIS A 320 12.67 -19.23 -2.51
C HIS A 320 13.47 -18.45 -3.56
N ALA A 321 14.22 -19.22 -4.36
CA ALA A 321 15.09 -18.79 -5.45
C ALA A 321 16.46 -18.23 -5.01
N ASP A 322 17.35 -18.09 -5.98
CA ASP A 322 18.73 -17.71 -5.74
C ASP A 322 18.84 -16.29 -5.19
N GLY A 323 19.76 -16.09 -4.24
CA GLY A 323 19.96 -14.82 -3.54
C GLY A 323 18.80 -14.38 -2.64
N ALA A 324 17.82 -15.25 -2.39
CA ALA A 324 16.69 -14.94 -1.53
C ALA A 324 17.08 -14.91 -0.04
N VAL A 325 16.57 -13.95 0.73
CA VAL A 325 16.95 -13.80 2.15
C VAL A 325 15.74 -13.84 3.06
N GLY A 326 15.73 -14.73 4.06
CA GLY A 326 14.65 -14.79 5.05
C GLY A 326 14.50 -13.46 5.80
N ILE A 327 15.53 -13.09 6.55
CA ILE A 327 15.60 -11.81 7.28
C ILE A 327 16.92 -11.12 6.99
N GLN A 328 16.86 -9.85 6.60
CA GLN A 328 18.04 -8.99 6.44
C GLN A 328 17.95 -7.74 7.33
N ILE A 329 18.95 -7.57 8.21
CA ILE A 329 19.03 -6.43 9.15
C ILE A 329 20.21 -5.56 8.73
N SER A 330 19.93 -4.38 8.16
CA SER A 330 20.95 -3.41 7.76
C SER A 330 20.96 -2.15 8.64
N GLN A 331 19.98 -2.02 9.55
CA GLN A 331 19.88 -0.95 10.55
C GLN A 331 19.49 -1.52 11.92
N PRO A 332 19.62 -0.72 12.99
CA PRO A 332 19.23 -1.13 14.33
C PRO A 332 17.77 -1.56 14.44
N ILE A 333 17.56 -2.71 15.08
CA ILE A 333 16.27 -3.18 15.56
C ILE A 333 16.32 -3.47 17.07
N GLY A 334 15.19 -3.35 17.75
CA GLY A 334 15.07 -3.73 19.15
C GLY A 334 15.00 -5.26 19.30
N ARG A 335 13.77 -5.80 19.36
CA ARG A 335 13.52 -7.24 19.49
C ARG A 335 12.96 -7.83 18.21
N LEU A 336 13.54 -8.93 17.76
CA LEU A 336 13.02 -9.78 16.69
C LEU A 336 12.60 -11.13 17.26
N SER A 337 11.37 -11.56 16.98
CA SER A 337 10.90 -12.91 17.30
C SER A 337 10.27 -13.62 16.11
N VAL A 338 10.57 -14.91 15.95
CA VAL A 338 9.97 -15.78 14.93
C VAL A 338 9.50 -17.06 15.60
N ARG A 339 8.24 -17.45 15.40
CA ARG A 339 7.62 -18.56 16.15
C ARG A 339 7.83 -19.94 15.53
N ARG A 340 7.72 -20.04 14.21
CA ARG A 340 7.72 -21.29 13.44
C ARG A 340 8.87 -21.34 12.41
N GLY A 341 9.97 -20.67 12.74
CA GLY A 341 11.23 -20.75 12.02
C GLY A 341 11.33 -19.89 10.76
N ILE A 342 12.55 -19.93 10.22
CA ILE A 342 12.93 -19.30 8.97
C ILE A 342 13.45 -20.38 8.05
N GLU A 343 12.92 -20.46 6.83
CA GLU A 343 13.32 -21.45 5.85
C GLU A 343 13.62 -20.79 4.50
N THR A 344 14.82 -21.00 4.00
CA THR A 344 15.29 -20.37 2.76
C THR A 344 15.80 -21.42 1.76
N PHE A 345 15.29 -21.35 0.54
CA PHE A 345 15.66 -22.20 -0.59
C PHE A 345 16.38 -21.38 -1.65
N GLY A 346 17.42 -21.96 -2.26
CA GLY A 346 18.14 -21.34 -3.37
C GLY A 346 19.65 -21.38 -3.18
N GLY A 347 20.36 -20.90 -4.19
CA GLY A 347 21.80 -20.70 -4.23
C GLY A 347 22.20 -19.21 -4.15
N THR A 348 23.32 -18.88 -4.76
CA THR A 348 23.78 -17.50 -4.94
C THR A 348 23.22 -16.92 -6.23
N GLY A 349 22.71 -15.68 -6.20
CA GLY A 349 22.13 -15.02 -7.37
C GLY A 349 22.02 -13.52 -7.21
N ASP A 350 21.56 -12.85 -8.27
CA ASP A 350 21.41 -11.39 -8.28
C ASP A 350 20.16 -10.94 -7.52
N SER A 351 20.30 -9.82 -6.80
CA SER A 351 19.25 -9.19 -6.01
C SER A 351 19.33 -7.67 -6.14
N LEU A 352 18.19 -7.00 -6.14
CA LEU A 352 18.12 -5.55 -6.10
C LEU A 352 18.16 -5.02 -4.66
N VAL A 353 19.07 -4.09 -4.40
CA VAL A 353 19.27 -3.42 -3.11
C VAL A 353 19.31 -1.91 -3.35
N LYS A 354 18.27 -1.19 -2.90
CA LYS A 354 18.19 0.30 -3.01
C LYS A 354 18.51 0.81 -4.43
N GLY A 355 17.92 0.17 -5.45
CA GLY A 355 18.13 0.52 -6.86
C GLY A 355 19.43 -0.02 -7.50
N VAL A 356 20.21 -0.85 -6.80
CA VAL A 356 21.48 -1.41 -7.30
C VAL A 356 21.45 -2.94 -7.30
N VAL A 357 21.84 -3.56 -8.41
CA VAL A 357 21.96 -5.02 -8.51
C VAL A 357 23.24 -5.50 -7.82
N VAL A 358 23.10 -6.46 -6.92
CA VAL A 358 24.19 -7.08 -6.15
C VAL A 358 24.01 -8.59 -6.09
N THR A 359 25.10 -9.34 -6.00
CA THR A 359 25.05 -10.79 -5.85
C THR A 359 24.97 -11.18 -4.37
N LEU A 360 23.98 -11.99 -3.99
CA LEU A 360 23.75 -12.47 -2.63
C LEU A 360 23.55 -13.98 -2.59
N SER A 361 23.92 -14.61 -1.47
CA SER A 361 23.59 -16.01 -1.17
C SER A 361 22.21 -16.13 -0.56
N ALA A 362 21.54 -17.26 -0.79
CA ALA A 362 20.22 -17.54 -0.22
C ALA A 362 20.27 -17.85 1.29
N ILE A 363 20.35 -16.80 2.11
CA ILE A 363 20.60 -16.88 3.57
C ILE A 363 19.30 -16.74 4.36
N ALA A 364 19.11 -17.52 5.42
CA ALA A 364 17.91 -17.39 6.26
C ALA A 364 17.97 -16.16 7.20
N LEU A 365 19.08 -15.91 7.90
CA LEU A 365 19.27 -14.72 8.73
C LEU A 365 20.59 -14.00 8.39
N SER A 366 20.50 -12.75 7.91
CA SER A 366 21.66 -11.92 7.59
C SER A 366 21.64 -10.60 8.38
N VAL A 367 22.68 -10.34 9.16
CA VAL A 367 22.92 -9.05 9.82
C VAL A 367 24.10 -8.37 9.14
N LYS A 368 23.81 -7.33 8.36
CA LYS A 368 24.80 -6.60 7.56
C LYS A 368 25.60 -5.61 8.42
N PRO A 369 26.75 -5.07 7.91
CA PRO A 369 27.45 -3.98 8.58
C PRO A 369 26.51 -2.80 8.87
N GLY A 370 26.60 -2.23 10.08
CA GLY A 370 25.67 -1.19 10.57
C GLY A 370 24.35 -1.73 11.12
N GLY A 371 23.96 -2.95 10.76
CA GLY A 371 22.82 -3.66 11.35
C GLY A 371 23.10 -4.06 12.80
N SER A 372 22.08 -3.95 13.64
CA SER A 372 22.17 -4.48 15.00
C SER A 372 20.81 -4.92 15.54
N ALA A 373 20.80 -5.85 16.48
CA ALA A 373 19.61 -6.27 17.20
C ALA A 373 19.89 -6.36 18.70
N ARG A 374 18.99 -5.85 19.54
CA ARG A 374 19.10 -6.05 21.01
C ARG A 374 18.86 -7.52 21.36
N GLU A 375 17.82 -8.11 20.79
CA GLU A 375 17.44 -9.51 21.01
C GLU A 375 16.87 -10.13 19.75
N ILE A 376 17.31 -11.35 19.43
CA ILE A 376 16.73 -12.21 18.39
C ILE A 376 16.36 -13.55 19.02
N GLU A 377 15.10 -13.94 18.87
CA GLU A 377 14.54 -15.21 19.33
C GLU A 377 13.85 -15.92 18.17
N ILE A 378 14.39 -17.06 17.73
CA ILE A 378 13.82 -17.84 16.62
C ILE A 378 13.47 -19.23 17.15
N ALA A 379 12.19 -19.44 17.41
CA ALA A 379 11.63 -20.77 17.62
C ALA A 379 11.35 -21.44 16.27
N GLY A 380 11.36 -22.78 16.24
CA GLY A 380 11.12 -23.56 15.01
C GLY A 380 12.31 -23.66 14.05
N GLY A 381 13.45 -23.04 14.40
CA GLY A 381 14.74 -23.22 13.75
C GLY A 381 15.03 -22.32 12.55
N VAL A 382 16.29 -22.35 12.12
CA VAL A 382 16.79 -21.63 10.94
C VAL A 382 17.38 -22.64 9.96
N VAL A 383 16.77 -22.75 8.78
CA VAL A 383 17.09 -23.78 7.79
C VAL A 383 17.39 -23.15 6.43
N VAL A 384 18.49 -23.57 5.82
CA VAL A 384 18.80 -23.29 4.40
C VAL A 384 18.96 -24.59 3.62
N HIS A 385 18.47 -24.58 2.37
CA HIS A 385 18.52 -25.73 1.46
C HIS A 385 19.52 -25.56 0.31
N GLY A 386 20.33 -24.50 0.35
CA GLY A 386 21.40 -24.26 -0.62
C GLY A 386 22.68 -25.02 -0.28
N LYS A 387 23.36 -25.55 -1.30
CA LYS A 387 24.68 -26.19 -1.14
C LYS A 387 25.71 -25.14 -0.72
N ASP A 388 26.52 -25.46 0.29
CA ASP A 388 27.60 -24.61 0.79
C ASP A 388 27.14 -23.22 1.28
N ILE A 389 25.85 -23.07 1.62
CA ILE A 389 25.29 -21.82 2.15
C ILE A 389 25.17 -21.92 3.67
N ALA A 390 25.75 -20.95 4.37
CA ALA A 390 25.57 -20.80 5.80
C ALA A 390 24.13 -20.31 6.11
N PRO A 391 23.43 -20.90 7.10
CA PRO A 391 22.08 -20.47 7.43
C PRO A 391 22.03 -19.05 8.02
N ILE A 392 23.15 -18.60 8.59
CA ILE A 392 23.28 -17.32 9.29
C ILE A 392 24.55 -16.62 8.82
N GLU A 393 24.44 -15.32 8.55
CA GLU A 393 25.57 -14.42 8.29
C GLU A 393 25.47 -13.21 9.24
N VAL A 394 26.50 -12.98 10.07
CA VAL A 394 26.52 -11.86 11.04
C VAL A 394 27.79 -11.04 10.86
N HIS A 395 27.63 -9.85 10.30
CA HIS A 395 28.66 -8.81 10.19
C HIS A 395 28.33 -7.58 11.05
N GLY A 396 27.13 -7.52 11.63
CA GLY A 396 26.71 -6.52 12.60
C GLY A 396 26.76 -7.00 14.05
N ALA A 397 25.96 -6.39 14.92
CA ALA A 397 25.95 -6.69 16.35
C ALA A 397 24.63 -7.32 16.81
N ILE A 398 24.69 -8.37 17.63
CA ILE A 398 23.51 -8.97 18.27
C ILE A 398 23.79 -9.03 19.77
N GLY A 399 22.90 -8.44 20.58
CA GLY A 399 23.02 -8.45 22.04
C GLY A 399 22.74 -9.84 22.63
N ALA A 400 21.57 -10.40 22.33
CA ALA A 400 21.18 -11.75 22.70
C ALA A 400 20.62 -12.51 21.49
N LEU A 401 21.09 -13.75 21.29
CA LEU A 401 20.65 -14.63 20.22
C LEU A 401 20.19 -15.97 20.80
N ARG A 402 18.95 -16.37 20.51
CA ARG A 402 18.39 -17.68 20.85
C ARG A 402 17.74 -18.29 19.63
N ILE A 403 18.15 -19.50 19.26
CA ILE A 403 17.64 -20.22 18.09
C ILE A 403 17.40 -21.69 18.46
N ASP A 404 16.17 -22.16 18.27
CA ASP A 404 15.77 -23.55 18.48
C ASP A 404 16.08 -24.38 17.23
N GLY A 405 17.35 -24.67 17.01
CA GLY A 405 17.82 -25.53 15.91
C GLY A 405 18.38 -24.75 14.71
N LEU A 406 19.49 -25.25 14.18
CA LEU A 406 20.20 -24.67 13.05
C LEU A 406 20.57 -25.79 12.07
N ALA A 407 20.19 -25.66 10.80
CA ALA A 407 20.47 -26.67 9.79
C ALA A 407 20.84 -26.07 8.43
N ALA A 408 21.87 -26.63 7.80
CA ALA A 408 22.13 -26.50 6.37
C ALA A 408 21.84 -27.87 5.74
N ALA A 409 20.71 -27.99 5.03
CA ALA A 409 20.22 -29.26 4.52
C ALA A 409 20.93 -29.73 3.23
N GLY A 410 21.77 -28.88 2.63
CA GLY A 410 22.51 -29.14 1.39
C GLY A 410 23.94 -29.66 1.56
N ALA A 411 24.24 -30.38 2.65
CA ALA A 411 25.55 -30.98 2.90
C ALA A 411 25.83 -32.20 2.00
#